data_AF-A0A1Y2B2T2-F1
#
_entry.id   AF-A0A1Y2B2T2-F1
#
_cell.length_a   1.000
_cell.length_b   1.000
_cell.length_c   1.000
_cell.angle_alpha   90.00
_cell.angle_beta   90.00
_cell.angle_gamma   90.00
#
_symmetry.space_group_name_H-M   'P 1'
#
loop_
_entity.id
_entity.type
_entity.pdbx_description
1 polymer ?
#
loop_
_entity_poly.entity_id
_entity_poly.type
_entity_poly.pdbx_seq_one_letter_code
_entity_poly.pdbx_strand_id
1 'polypeptide(L)'
;MAKNSTPFWCCVSGMMFGTAWWLFIDTYIWDINKNEDNGDMQSIVSYIPGILGTVGFLFVNIIPKSTLSSDEYGKEISSFKRFVMLIAFSVTFSSLISSFWIFFAKYVSENYTLWVGFVILIQSVLLFISTYLFRFTRSTEEYPQYYY
;
A
#
# COMPACT_ATOMS: atom_id res chain seq x y z
N MET A 1 -28.17 -16.49 6.44
CA MET A 1 -27.09 -16.41 7.46
C MET A 1 -25.77 -16.12 6.74
N ALA A 2 -25.56 -14.89 6.29
CA ALA A 2 -24.32 -14.51 5.60
C ALA A 2 -23.22 -14.37 6.65
N LYS A 3 -22.18 -15.19 6.56
CA LYS A 3 -21.04 -15.17 7.48
C LYS A 3 -20.35 -13.80 7.37
N ASN A 4 -20.33 -13.02 8.44
CA ASN A 4 -19.58 -11.77 8.55
C ASN A 4 -18.07 -12.06 8.49
N SER A 5 -17.54 -12.31 7.28
CA SER A 5 -16.10 -12.51 7.04
C SER A 5 -15.32 -11.19 6.96
N THR A 6 -15.99 -10.05 6.92
CA THR A 6 -15.41 -8.70 6.89
C THR A 6 -14.29 -8.48 7.94
N PRO A 7 -14.49 -8.75 9.25
CA PRO A 7 -13.45 -8.51 10.25
C PRO A 7 -12.21 -9.37 10.04
N PHE A 8 -12.38 -10.63 9.61
CA PHE A 8 -11.26 -11.54 9.34
C PHE A 8 -10.33 -10.97 8.26
N TRP A 9 -10.90 -10.53 7.14
CA TRP A 9 -10.14 -9.98 6.02
C TRP A 9 -9.48 -8.63 6.37
N CYS A 10 -10.10 -7.81 7.23
CA CYS A 10 -9.46 -6.62 7.79
C CYS A 10 -8.21 -6.98 8.60
N CYS A 11 -8.29 -7.99 9.48
CA CYS A 11 -7.13 -8.47 10.22
C CYS A 11 -6.02 -8.97 9.29
N VAL A 12 -6.36 -9.74 8.26
CA VAL A 12 -5.38 -10.22 7.25
C VAL A 12 -4.69 -9.05 6.57
N SER A 13 -5.44 -8.03 6.12
CA SER A 13 -4.83 -6.86 5.47
C SER A 13 -3.88 -6.08 6.39
N GLY A 14 -4.22 -5.95 7.67
CA GLY A 14 -3.36 -5.33 8.68
C GLY A 14 -2.08 -6.14 8.94
N MET A 15 -2.19 -7.47 9.01
CA MET A 15 -1.03 -8.35 9.12
C MET A 15 -0.12 -8.20 7.90
N MET A 16 -0.67 -8.18 6.68
CA MET A 16 0.12 -8.00 5.46
C MET A 16 0.89 -6.67 5.45
N PHE A 17 0.23 -5.57 5.86
CA PHE A 17 0.88 -4.26 5.99
C PHE A 17 2.01 -4.30 7.03
N GLY A 18 1.75 -4.89 8.19
CA GLY A 18 2.75 -5.07 9.24
C GLY A 18 3.94 -5.92 8.79
N THR A 19 3.68 -7.04 8.12
CA THR A 19 4.74 -7.91 7.58
C THR A 19 5.58 -7.21 6.52
N ALA A 20 4.99 -6.36 5.69
CA ALA A 20 5.73 -5.61 4.67
C ALA A 20 6.78 -4.69 5.30
N TRP A 21 6.38 -3.91 6.31
CA TRP A 21 7.30 -3.03 7.04
C TRP A 21 8.27 -3.79 7.93
N TRP A 22 7.86 -4.91 8.51
CA TRP A 22 8.74 -5.76 9.30
C TRP A 22 9.89 -6.34 8.46
N LEU A 23 9.59 -6.91 7.29
CA LEU A 23 10.61 -7.44 6.37
C LEU A 23 11.61 -6.36 5.93
N PHE A 24 11.12 -5.14 5.67
CA PHE A 24 11.97 -4.02 5.31
C PHE A 24 12.95 -3.65 6.43
N ILE A 25 12.46 -3.52 7.67
CA ILE A 25 13.29 -3.17 8.83
C ILE A 25 14.30 -4.27 9.14
N ASP A 26 13.87 -5.54 9.09
CA ASP A 26 14.75 -6.69 9.33
C ASP A 26 15.92 -6.72 8.33
N THR A 27 15.62 -6.53 7.05
CA THR A 27 16.64 -6.52 5.99
C THR A 27 17.54 -5.29 6.08
N TYR A 28 17.00 -4.14 6.49
CA TYR A 28 17.79 -2.93 6.72
C TYR A 28 18.84 -3.12 7.82
N ILE A 29 18.46 -3.73 8.95
CA ILE A 29 19.41 -4.03 10.04
C ILE A 29 20.45 -5.05 9.58
N TRP A 30 20.02 -6.08 8.84
CA TRP A 30 20.93 -7.09 8.29
C TRP A 30 21.96 -6.49 7.32
N ASP A 31 21.54 -5.59 6.43
CA ASP A 31 22.42 -4.91 5.47
C ASP A 31 23.45 -4.01 6.17
N ILE A 32 23.03 -3.25 7.18
CA ILE A 32 23.95 -2.43 8.00
C ILE A 32 25.00 -3.29 8.69
N ASN A 33 24.59 -4.37 9.35
CA ASN A 33 25.51 -5.23 10.09
C ASN A 33 26.50 -5.96 9.17
N LYS A 34 26.14 -6.18 7.91
CA LYS A 34 26.98 -6.90 6.95
C LYS A 34 27.99 -6.01 6.24
N ASN A 35 27.63 -4.75 5.98
CA ASN A 35 28.40 -3.86 5.10
C ASN A 35 29.07 -2.67 5.80
N GLU A 36 28.99 -2.58 7.15
CA GLU A 36 29.60 -1.65 8.13
C GLU A 36 29.68 -0.14 7.78
N ASP A 37 30.07 0.24 6.56
CA ASP A 37 30.15 1.63 6.06
C ASP A 37 29.47 1.85 4.68
N ASN A 38 29.11 0.81 3.92
CA ASN A 38 28.53 0.94 2.56
C ASN A 38 27.27 0.07 2.36
N GLY A 39 26.28 0.17 3.25
CA GLY A 39 25.03 -0.58 3.10
C GLY A 39 24.28 -0.23 1.81
N ASP A 40 23.94 -1.24 1.01
CA ASP A 40 23.23 -1.09 -0.27
C ASP A 40 21.88 -0.39 -0.09
N MET A 41 21.27 -0.49 1.10
CA MET A 41 20.01 0.15 1.48
C MET A 41 20.15 1.59 2.00
N GLN A 42 21.35 2.13 2.21
CA GLN A 42 21.52 3.50 2.73
C GLN A 42 21.05 4.58 1.73
N SER A 43 20.98 4.26 0.44
CA SER A 43 20.49 5.19 -0.56
C SER A 43 19.01 5.50 -0.34
N ILE A 44 18.66 6.79 -0.34
CA ILE A 44 17.28 7.26 -0.18
C ILE A 44 16.31 6.60 -1.16
N VAL A 45 16.82 6.15 -2.32
CA VAL A 45 16.07 5.49 -3.38
C VAL A 45 15.41 4.20 -2.90
N SER A 46 16.03 3.45 -1.97
CA SER A 46 15.49 2.19 -1.47
C SER A 46 14.25 2.36 -0.57
N TYR A 47 14.04 3.55 0.01
CA TYR A 47 12.89 3.85 0.88
C TYR A 47 11.67 4.37 0.11
N ILE A 48 11.91 4.97 -1.06
CA ILE A 48 10.88 5.61 -1.90
C ILE A 48 9.67 4.69 -2.16
N PRO A 49 9.82 3.44 -2.64
CA PRO A 49 8.67 2.61 -2.97
C PRO A 49 7.86 2.24 -1.73
N GLY A 50 8.48 1.98 -0.57
CA GLY A 50 7.79 1.67 0.68
C GLY A 50 6.98 2.86 1.23
N ILE A 51 7.56 4.07 1.18
CA ILE A 51 6.88 5.31 1.61
C ILE A 51 5.71 5.62 0.68
N LEU A 52 5.94 5.61 -0.64
CA LEU A 52 4.88 5.80 -1.65
C LEU A 52 3.76 4.77 -1.50
N GLY A 53 4.11 3.50 -1.24
CA GLY A 53 3.13 2.43 -1.04
C GLY A 53 2.25 2.66 0.20
N THR A 54 2.84 3.15 1.29
CA THR A 54 2.10 3.47 2.52
C THR A 54 1.22 4.70 2.39
N VAL A 55 1.72 5.74 1.72
CA VAL A 55 0.92 6.91 1.37
C VAL A 55 -0.26 6.48 0.49
N GLY A 56 0.00 5.69 -0.57
CA GLY A 56 -1.04 5.14 -1.43
C GLY A 56 -2.08 4.33 -0.65
N PHE A 57 -1.65 3.47 0.29
CA PHE A 57 -2.53 2.71 1.17
C PHE A 57 -3.51 3.62 1.94
N LEU A 58 -3.01 4.70 2.55
CA LEU A 58 -3.84 5.63 3.32
C LEU A 58 -4.83 6.36 2.41
N PHE A 59 -4.37 6.90 1.27
CA PHE A 59 -5.21 7.64 0.34
C PHE A 59 -6.34 6.79 -0.26
N VAL A 60 -6.07 5.52 -0.60
CA VAL A 60 -7.10 4.61 -1.12
C VAL A 60 -8.16 4.29 -0.06
N ASN A 61 -7.76 4.20 1.21
CA ASN A 61 -8.64 3.68 2.27
C ASN A 61 -9.37 4.76 3.08
N ILE A 62 -8.89 6.01 3.08
CA ILE A 62 -9.53 7.14 3.77
C ILE A 62 -10.87 7.56 3.14
N ILE A 63 -11.05 7.37 1.82
CA ILE A 63 -12.25 7.82 1.11
C ILE A 63 -13.42 6.84 1.37
N PRO A 64 -14.57 7.29 1.93
CA PRO A 64 -15.73 6.43 2.17
C PRO A 64 -16.35 5.92 0.87
N LYS A 65 -16.91 4.71 0.89
CA LYS A 65 -17.62 4.14 -0.27
C LYS A 65 -18.97 4.82 -0.50
N SER A 66 -19.66 5.21 0.57
CA SER A 66 -20.98 5.87 0.52
C SER A 66 -20.96 7.20 -0.24
N THR A 67 -19.83 7.90 -0.22
CA THR A 67 -19.69 9.21 -0.87
C THR A 67 -19.53 9.15 -2.40
N LEU A 68 -19.43 7.93 -2.95
CA LEU A 68 -19.39 7.69 -4.40
C LEU A 68 -20.78 7.55 -5.01
N SER A 69 -21.79 7.24 -4.18
CA SER A 69 -23.20 7.24 -4.56
C SER A 69 -23.69 8.68 -4.59
N SER A 70 -24.24 9.09 -5.72
CA SER A 70 -24.64 10.47 -5.98
C SER A 70 -26.06 10.71 -5.50
N ASP A 71 -26.22 11.41 -4.38
CA ASP A 71 -27.45 12.15 -4.10
C ASP A 71 -27.45 13.43 -4.96
N GLU A 72 -28.62 13.76 -5.51
CA GLU A 72 -28.83 14.72 -6.61
C GLU A 72 -28.24 16.13 -6.37
N TYR A 73 -28.01 16.50 -5.11
CA TYR A 73 -27.44 17.78 -4.68
C TYR A 73 -25.90 17.81 -4.57
N GLY A 74 -25.20 16.68 -4.77
CA GLY A 74 -23.75 16.52 -4.51
C GLY A 74 -22.90 16.10 -5.72
N LYS A 75 -23.42 16.22 -6.94
CA LYS A 75 -22.85 15.62 -8.17
C LYS A 75 -21.41 16.07 -8.50
N GLU A 76 -21.11 17.35 -8.29
CA GLU A 76 -19.76 17.91 -8.53
C GLU A 76 -18.73 17.38 -7.51
N ILE A 77 -19.11 17.34 -6.22
CA ILE A 77 -18.27 16.84 -5.13
C ILE A 77 -18.02 15.33 -5.30
N SER A 78 -19.00 14.56 -5.79
CA SER A 78 -18.84 13.12 -6.07
C SER A 78 -17.83 12.88 -7.19
N SER A 79 -17.84 13.71 -8.24
CA SER A 79 -16.92 13.60 -9.38
C SER A 79 -15.47 13.88 -8.98
N PHE A 80 -15.24 14.90 -8.15
CA PHE A 80 -13.91 15.19 -7.60
C PHE A 80 -13.39 14.04 -6.73
N LYS A 81 -14.23 13.44 -5.88
CA LYS A 81 -13.84 12.30 -5.03
C LYS A 81 -13.46 11.05 -5.83
N ARG A 82 -14.14 10.80 -6.95
CA ARG A 82 -13.76 9.74 -7.89
C ARG A 82 -12.41 10.02 -8.53
N PHE A 83 -12.14 11.26 -8.92
CA PHE A 83 -10.85 11.66 -9.46
C PHE A 83 -9.71 11.48 -8.44
N VAL A 84 -9.89 11.92 -7.19
CA VAL A 84 -8.90 11.72 -6.12
C VAL A 84 -8.63 10.23 -5.88
N MET A 85 -9.64 9.38 -5.99
CA MET A 85 -9.47 7.93 -5.87
C MET A 85 -8.68 7.33 -7.04
N LEU A 86 -8.87 7.82 -8.27
CA LEU A 86 -8.03 7.43 -9.41
C LEU A 86 -6.57 7.82 -9.19
N ILE A 87 -6.31 9.01 -8.65
CA ILE A 87 -4.95 9.43 -8.28
C ILE A 87 -4.38 8.52 -7.19
N ALA A 88 -5.17 8.19 -6.16
CA ALA A 88 -4.74 7.29 -5.08
C ALA A 88 -4.34 5.91 -5.62
N PHE A 89 -5.13 5.33 -6.52
CA PHE A 89 -4.77 4.08 -7.19
C PHE A 89 -3.51 4.23 -8.04
N SER A 90 -3.39 5.32 -8.80
CA SER A 90 -2.20 5.60 -9.60
C SER A 90 -0.92 5.66 -8.75
N VAL A 91 -0.99 6.28 -7.57
CA VAL A 91 0.14 6.33 -6.62
C VAL A 91 0.54 4.92 -6.15
N THR A 92 -0.44 4.05 -5.85
CA THR A 92 -0.13 2.65 -5.46
C THR A 92 0.54 1.85 -6.58
N PHE A 93 0.12 2.05 -7.83
CA PHE A 93 0.78 1.43 -8.99
C PHE A 93 2.18 2.00 -9.21
N SER A 94 2.36 3.30 -9.04
CA SER A 94 3.65 3.98 -9.19
C SER A 94 4.68 3.48 -8.17
N SER A 95 4.26 3.26 -6.92
CA SER A 95 5.08 2.60 -5.89
C SER A 95 5.56 1.23 -6.34
N LEU A 96 4.65 0.40 -6.87
CA LEU A 96 4.95 -0.96 -7.30
C LEU A 96 5.90 -0.98 -8.50
N ILE A 97 5.67 -0.13 -9.50
CA ILE A 97 6.55 0.03 -10.67
C ILE A 97 7.94 0.53 -10.27
N SER A 98 8.00 1.52 -9.37
CA SER A 98 9.27 2.05 -8.85
C SER A 98 10.09 0.96 -8.16
N SER A 99 9.43 0.06 -7.42
CA SER A 99 10.09 -1.08 -6.77
C SER A 99 10.73 -2.04 -7.77
N PHE A 100 10.01 -2.40 -8.84
CA PHE A 100 10.58 -3.21 -9.93
C PHE A 100 11.75 -2.51 -10.62
N TRP A 101 11.63 -1.21 -10.88
CA TRP A 101 12.73 -0.43 -11.45
C TRP A 101 13.98 -0.48 -10.59
N ILE A 102 13.84 -0.25 -9.27
CA ILE A 102 14.98 -0.28 -8.33
C ILE A 102 15.61 -1.68 -8.27
N PHE A 103 14.79 -2.73 -8.27
CA PHE A 103 15.27 -4.11 -8.29
C PHE A 103 16.16 -4.38 -9.52
N PHE A 104 15.68 -4.04 -10.73
CA PHE A 104 16.44 -4.31 -11.95
C PHE A 104 17.62 -3.34 -12.15
N ALA A 105 17.43 -2.05 -11.90
CA ALA A 105 18.44 -1.03 -12.18
C ALA A 105 19.61 -1.09 -11.19
N LYS A 106 19.33 -1.33 -9.91
CA LYS A 106 20.35 -1.28 -8.86
C LYS A 106 20.83 -2.67 -8.47
N TYR A 107 19.92 -3.56 -8.10
CA TYR A 107 20.31 -4.84 -7.50
C TYR A 107 20.67 -5.92 -8.53
N VAL A 108 20.15 -5.85 -9.76
CA VAL A 108 20.51 -6.79 -10.84
C VAL A 108 21.69 -6.29 -11.67
N SER A 109 21.84 -4.98 -11.85
CA SER A 109 22.91 -4.42 -12.70
C SER A 109 24.24 -4.22 -11.96
N GLU A 110 24.22 -4.01 -10.66
CA GLU A 110 25.41 -3.76 -9.84
C GLU A 110 25.68 -4.98 -8.95
N ASN A 111 26.93 -5.19 -8.50
CA ASN A 111 27.33 -6.33 -7.66
C ASN A 111 26.82 -6.21 -6.21
N TYR A 112 25.58 -5.78 -6.04
CA TYR A 112 24.90 -5.61 -4.77
C TYR A 112 24.20 -6.91 -4.33
N THR A 113 23.80 -6.94 -3.06
CA THR A 113 23.14 -8.13 -2.52
C THR A 113 21.72 -8.25 -3.07
N LEU A 114 21.51 -9.18 -4.02
CA LEU A 114 20.21 -9.45 -4.64
C LEU A 114 19.05 -9.67 -3.64
N TRP A 115 19.35 -10.26 -2.48
CA TRP A 115 18.37 -10.48 -1.41
C TRP A 115 17.69 -9.19 -0.95
N VAL A 116 18.45 -8.11 -0.82
CA VAL A 116 17.96 -6.81 -0.36
C VAL A 116 16.97 -6.23 -1.36
N GLY A 117 17.29 -6.31 -2.66
CA GLY A 117 16.38 -5.89 -3.71
C GLY A 117 15.07 -6.70 -3.73
N PHE A 118 15.16 -8.01 -3.51
CA PHE A 118 13.99 -8.89 -3.49
C PHE A 118 13.03 -8.54 -2.35
N VAL A 119 13.57 -8.15 -1.18
CA VAL A 119 12.75 -7.72 -0.03
C VAL A 119 12.00 -6.41 -0.33
N ILE A 120 12.63 -5.43 -0.98
CA ILE A 120 11.98 -4.15 -1.36
C ILE A 120 10.81 -4.42 -2.34
N LEU A 121 10.99 -5.37 -3.25
CA LEU A 121 9.95 -5.84 -4.17
C LEU A 121 8.79 -6.48 -3.40
N ILE A 122 9.09 -7.46 -2.54
CA ILE A 122 8.08 -8.13 -1.70
C ILE A 122 7.32 -7.14 -0.83
N GLN A 123 8.01 -6.20 -0.19
CA GLN A 123 7.38 -5.16 0.62
C GLN A 123 6.35 -4.38 -0.20
N SER A 124 6.72 -3.95 -1.40
CA SER A 124 5.85 -3.15 -2.26
C SER A 124 4.63 -3.94 -2.75
N VAL A 125 4.82 -5.24 -3.05
CA VAL A 125 3.73 -6.15 -3.41
C VAL A 125 2.80 -6.40 -2.22
N LEU A 126 3.33 -6.61 -1.02
CA LEU A 126 2.53 -6.80 0.19
C LEU A 126 1.71 -5.55 0.54
N LEU A 127 2.31 -4.36 0.44
CA LEU A 127 1.60 -3.08 0.64
C LEU A 127 0.49 -2.89 -0.40
N PHE A 128 0.76 -3.22 -1.67
CA PHE A 128 -0.23 -3.19 -2.72
C PHE A 128 -1.40 -4.13 -2.40
N ILE A 129 -1.15 -5.41 -2.13
CA ILE A 129 -2.21 -6.37 -1.82
C ILE A 129 -2.98 -5.95 -0.57
N SER A 130 -2.30 -5.51 0.48
CA SER A 130 -2.94 -5.00 1.70
C SER A 130 -3.90 -3.84 1.40
N THR A 131 -3.49 -2.90 0.53
CA THR A 131 -4.32 -1.76 0.11
C THR A 131 -5.64 -2.20 -0.51
N TYR A 132 -5.58 -3.09 -1.51
CA TYR A 132 -6.77 -3.57 -2.21
C TYR A 132 -7.61 -4.49 -1.33
N LEU A 133 -6.98 -5.34 -0.52
CA LEU A 133 -7.68 -6.24 0.38
C LEU A 133 -8.51 -5.44 1.40
N PHE A 134 -7.93 -4.43 2.05
CA PHE A 134 -8.66 -3.58 3.00
C PHE A 134 -9.78 -2.79 2.30
N ARG A 135 -9.49 -2.24 1.11
CA ARG A 135 -10.46 -1.47 0.32
C ARG A 135 -11.69 -2.29 -0.06
N PHE A 136 -11.51 -3.49 -0.61
CA PHE A 136 -12.63 -4.31 -1.09
C PHE A 136 -13.40 -4.95 0.06
N THR A 137 -12.69 -5.38 1.11
CA THR A 137 -13.29 -6.04 2.26
C THR A 137 -14.25 -5.13 3.02
N ARG A 138 -13.95 -3.84 3.20
CA ARG A 138 -14.76 -2.95 4.03
C ARG A 138 -16.21 -2.90 3.54
N SER A 139 -17.15 -3.40 4.36
CA SER A 139 -18.59 -3.27 4.13
C SER A 139 -19.03 -1.81 4.33
N THR A 140 -19.97 -1.35 3.51
CA THR A 140 -20.64 -0.07 3.74
C THR A 140 -21.62 -0.29 4.89
N GLU A 141 -21.41 0.35 6.03
CA GLU A 141 -22.45 0.39 7.07
C GLU A 141 -23.64 1.20 6.51
N GLU A 142 -24.72 0.51 6.17
CA GLU A 142 -26.03 1.15 5.98
C GLU A 142 -26.51 1.59 7.35
N TYR A 143 -26.41 2.89 7.65
CA TYR A 143 -27.15 3.44 8.79
C TYR A 143 -28.64 3.28 8.48
N PRO A 144 -29.42 2.54 9.29
CA PRO A 144 -30.86 2.54 9.15
C PRO A 144 -31.33 3.98 9.35
N GLN A 145 -31.83 4.58 8.26
CA GLN A 145 -32.44 5.90 8.29
C GLN A 145 -33.68 5.80 9.17
N TYR A 146 -33.56 6.08 10.47
CA TYR A 146 -34.72 6.28 11.31
C TYR A 146 -35.39 7.57 10.86
N TYR A 147 -36.55 7.42 10.24
CA TYR A 147 -37.44 8.50 9.82
C TYR A 147 -37.69 9.47 10.99
N TYR A 148 -37.42 10.76 10.74
CA TYR A 148 -38.07 11.88 11.41
C TYR A 148 -38.69 12.77 10.34
#